data_AF-A0A3D3XDF4-F1
#
_entry.id   AF-A0A3D3XDF4-F1
#
_cell.length_a   1.000
_cell.length_b   1.000
_cell.length_c   1.000
_cell.angle_alpha   90.00
_cell.angle_beta   90.00
_cell.angle_gamma   90.00
#
_symmetry.space_group_name_H-M   'P 1'
#
loop_
_entity.id
_entity.type
_entity.pdbx_description
1 polymer ?
#
loop_
_entity_poly.entity_id
_entity_poly.type
_entity_poly.pdbx_seq_one_letter_code
_entity_poly.pdbx_strand_id
1 'polypeptide(L)'
;QGNPLQFLPSKKGSTQFQAEWDAIRVGNPRAVIALGPYAPLMKFLRTADITGPPIFTGNALADSSLIRNLDSRIIDRLRVLTSFPMLLETDHPGIRLHQALLREYAPDMRGSRWTVYGHAVAELMAEVLNRSGRELTREVAIRSAENLKTWNGKLMPPVHLNPSQHLSMTFLKVSRIMPTQVQHLSDWIDGR
;
A
#
# COMPACT_ATOMS: atom_id res chain seq x y z
N GLN A 1 -6.84 28.18 -26.47
CA GLN A 1 -6.51 27.69 -25.12
C GLN A 1 -6.16 26.22 -25.26
N GLY A 2 -4.92 25.83 -24.95
CA GLY A 2 -4.43 24.46 -25.16
C GLY A 2 -5.06 23.47 -24.19
N ASN A 3 -5.22 22.21 -24.62
CA ASN A 3 -5.78 21.14 -23.81
C ASN A 3 -4.92 20.92 -22.54
N PRO A 4 -5.42 21.18 -21.32
CA PRO A 4 -4.66 20.97 -20.09
C PRO A 4 -4.29 19.50 -19.86
N LEU A 5 -4.92 18.56 -20.58
CA LEU A 5 -4.62 17.13 -20.51
C LEU A 5 -3.33 16.73 -21.26
N GLN A 6 -2.75 17.59 -22.11
CA GLN A 6 -1.46 17.32 -22.76
C GLN A 6 -0.29 17.24 -21.75
N PHE A 7 -0.47 17.83 -20.56
CA PHE A 7 0.51 17.84 -19.48
C PHE A 7 0.14 16.89 -18.34
N LEU A 8 -0.92 16.08 -18.50
CA LEU A 8 -1.17 15.00 -17.55
C LEU A 8 -0.11 13.90 -17.74
N PRO A 9 0.64 13.52 -16.70
CA PRO A 9 1.77 12.64 -16.86
C PRO A 9 1.47 11.25 -16.31
N SER A 10 1.60 10.26 -17.19
CA SER A 10 2.50 9.13 -16.94
C SER A 10 2.66 8.29 -18.21
N LYS A 11 3.54 8.74 -19.12
CA LYS A 11 4.25 7.78 -19.97
C LYS A 11 5.33 7.10 -19.12
N LYS A 12 5.52 5.79 -19.32
CA LYS A 12 6.63 5.02 -18.73
C LYS A 12 7.95 5.76 -19.02
N GLY A 13 8.62 6.26 -17.97
CA GLY A 13 9.89 7.00 -18.09
C GLY A 13 9.81 8.53 -18.02
N SER A 14 8.63 9.14 -17.82
CA SER A 14 8.55 10.59 -17.56
C SER A 14 9.33 10.97 -16.30
N THR A 15 10.10 12.05 -16.38
CA THR A 15 10.83 12.68 -15.26
C THR A 15 10.46 14.16 -15.10
N GLN A 16 9.41 14.61 -15.79
CA GLN A 16 9.04 16.02 -15.87
C GLN A 16 8.22 16.51 -14.67
N PHE A 17 8.44 15.95 -13.48
CA PHE A 17 7.61 16.15 -12.28
C PHE A 17 7.28 17.62 -11.94
N GLN A 18 8.19 18.56 -12.25
CA GLN A 18 7.94 19.99 -12.06
C GLN A 18 6.81 20.50 -12.95
N ALA A 19 6.84 20.17 -14.25
CA ALA A 19 5.79 20.55 -15.19
C ALA A 19 4.44 19.93 -14.83
N GLU A 20 4.47 18.72 -14.25
CA GLU A 20 3.28 18.03 -13.74
C GLU A 20 2.67 18.82 -12.57
N TRP A 21 3.49 19.25 -11.62
CA TRP A 21 3.05 20.09 -10.49
C TRP A 21 2.60 21.48 -10.93
N ASP A 22 3.24 22.07 -11.94
CA ASP A 22 2.82 23.35 -12.50
C ASP A 22 1.44 23.25 -13.14
N ALA A 23 1.18 22.18 -13.91
CA ALA A 23 -0.13 21.90 -14.48
C ALA A 23 -1.20 21.65 -13.40
N ILE A 24 -0.85 20.89 -12.35
CA ILE A 24 -1.71 20.68 -11.18
C ILE A 24 -2.03 22.02 -10.50
N ARG A 25 -1.05 22.90 -10.31
CA ARG A 25 -1.24 24.21 -9.67
C ARG A 25 -2.20 25.08 -10.49
N VAL A 26 -2.05 25.11 -11.81
CA VAL A 26 -2.95 25.84 -12.73
C VAL A 26 -4.39 25.32 -12.64
N GLY A 27 -4.58 24.00 -12.50
CA GLY A 27 -5.89 23.40 -12.35
C GLY A 27 -6.58 23.68 -11.01
N ASN A 28 -5.87 24.22 -10.02
CA ASN A 28 -6.34 24.53 -8.67
C ASN A 28 -7.25 23.43 -8.04
N PRO A 29 -6.81 22.16 -8.00
CA PRO A 29 -7.65 21.08 -7.54
C PRO A 29 -7.79 21.09 -6.02
N ARG A 30 -8.91 20.56 -5.52
CA ARG A 30 -9.14 20.39 -4.08
C ARG A 30 -8.36 19.22 -3.47
N ALA A 31 -7.92 18.28 -4.30
CA ALA A 31 -7.12 17.11 -3.93
C ALA A 31 -6.33 16.62 -5.15
N VAL A 32 -5.20 15.96 -4.92
CA VAL A 32 -4.39 15.30 -5.96
C VAL A 32 -4.41 13.80 -5.73
N ILE A 33 -4.64 13.01 -6.78
CA ILE A 33 -4.53 11.55 -6.74
C ILE A 33 -3.25 11.16 -7.47
N ALA A 34 -2.27 10.61 -6.75
CA ALA A 34 -0.96 10.24 -7.25
C ALA A 34 -0.77 8.72 -7.18
N LEU A 35 -0.98 8.03 -8.31
CA LEU A 35 -0.85 6.58 -8.44
C LEU A 35 0.24 6.22 -9.44
N GLY A 36 1.06 5.23 -9.11
CA GLY A 36 2.21 4.84 -9.92
C GLY A 36 3.21 3.96 -9.16
N PRO A 37 4.33 3.59 -9.80
CA PRO A 37 5.39 2.83 -9.15
C PRO A 37 6.09 3.67 -8.07
N TYR A 38 6.66 2.97 -7.07
CA TYR A 38 7.27 3.61 -5.89
C TYR A 38 8.29 4.70 -6.25
N ALA A 39 9.28 4.41 -7.10
CA ALA A 39 10.37 5.35 -7.37
C ALA A 39 9.92 6.63 -8.11
N PRO A 40 9.13 6.56 -9.21
CA PRO A 40 8.54 7.75 -9.82
C PRO A 40 7.64 8.54 -8.87
N LEU A 41 6.79 7.87 -8.07
CA LEU A 41 5.95 8.57 -7.10
C LEU A 41 6.76 9.28 -6.02
N MET A 42 7.83 8.67 -5.51
CA MET A 42 8.72 9.33 -4.56
C MET A 42 9.38 10.57 -5.16
N LYS A 43 9.77 10.53 -6.44
CA LYS A 43 10.31 11.71 -7.13
C LYS A 43 9.25 12.78 -7.31
N PHE A 44 8.06 12.40 -7.77
CA PHE A 44 6.90 13.29 -7.87
C PHE A 44 6.61 14.00 -6.54
N LEU A 45 6.54 13.27 -5.42
CA LEU A 45 6.31 13.85 -4.10
C LEU A 45 7.45 14.77 -3.62
N ARG A 46 8.71 14.47 -3.96
CA ARG A 46 9.85 15.34 -3.63
C ARG A 46 9.86 16.66 -4.42
N THR A 47 9.20 16.70 -5.58
CA THR A 47 9.07 17.91 -6.41
C THR A 47 7.84 18.74 -6.05
N ALA A 48 6.96 18.23 -5.17
CA ALA A 48 5.79 18.96 -4.74
C ALA A 48 6.18 20.20 -3.92
N ASP A 49 5.46 21.31 -4.12
CA ASP A 49 5.51 22.43 -3.17
C ASP A 49 5.15 21.94 -1.76
N ILE A 50 5.71 22.51 -0.71
CA ILE A 50 5.39 22.14 0.68
C ILE A 50 3.94 22.46 1.06
N THR A 51 3.31 23.42 0.37
CA THR A 51 1.91 23.83 0.54
C THR A 51 1.04 23.31 -0.61
N GLY A 52 -0.25 23.18 -0.38
CA GLY A 52 -1.23 22.83 -1.42
C GLY A 52 -2.28 21.85 -0.92
N PRO A 53 -3.11 21.31 -1.82
CA PRO A 53 -4.17 20.39 -1.44
C PRO A 53 -3.61 19.06 -0.90
N PRO A 54 -4.42 18.26 -0.19
CA PRO A 54 -4.07 16.90 0.19
C PRO A 54 -3.73 16.04 -1.04
N ILE A 55 -2.81 15.09 -0.85
CA ILE A 55 -2.35 14.16 -1.87
C ILE A 55 -2.74 12.74 -1.44
N PHE A 56 -3.58 12.08 -2.22
CA PHE A 56 -3.98 10.69 -2.05
C PHE A 56 -3.08 9.78 -2.88
N THR A 57 -2.58 8.70 -2.28
CA THR A 57 -1.76 7.71 -2.98
C THR A 57 -2.09 6.29 -2.54
N GLY A 58 -1.73 5.31 -3.37
CA GLY A 58 -2.08 3.91 -3.16
C GLY A 58 -1.14 3.16 -2.23
N ASN A 59 -1.42 1.86 -2.08
CA ASN A 59 -0.68 0.92 -1.24
C ASN A 59 0.85 0.95 -1.48
N ALA A 60 1.30 1.27 -2.70
CA ALA A 60 2.73 1.31 -3.04
C ALA A 60 3.53 2.27 -2.14
N LEU A 61 2.93 3.38 -1.70
CA LEU A 61 3.56 4.39 -0.84
C LEU A 61 3.09 4.33 0.62
N ALA A 62 2.26 3.36 1.00
CA ALA A 62 1.92 3.13 2.41
C ALA A 62 3.11 2.50 3.16
N ASP A 63 4.18 3.28 3.34
CA ASP A 63 5.45 2.85 3.94
C ASP A 63 5.88 3.79 5.06
N SER A 64 6.13 3.24 6.25
CA SER A 64 6.64 3.99 7.40
C SER A 64 7.94 4.76 7.14
N SER A 65 8.72 4.37 6.14
CA SER A 65 9.95 5.08 5.77
C SER A 65 9.71 6.44 5.13
N LEU A 66 8.49 6.79 4.73
CA LEU A 66 8.18 8.11 4.19
C LEU A 66 8.60 9.24 5.13
N ILE A 67 8.45 9.07 6.45
CA ILE A 67 8.84 10.08 7.46
C ILE A 67 10.32 10.46 7.44
N ARG A 68 11.18 9.57 6.92
CA ARG A 68 12.63 9.81 6.80
C ARG A 68 13.03 10.33 5.43
N ASN A 69 12.12 10.27 4.46
CA ASN A 69 12.43 10.47 3.05
C ASN A 69 11.77 11.71 2.45
N LEU A 70 10.74 12.26 3.09
CA LEU A 70 10.00 13.43 2.61
C LEU A 70 10.01 14.53 3.67
N ASP A 71 9.82 15.77 3.22
CA ASP A 71 9.57 16.91 4.10
C ASP A 71 8.29 16.68 4.92
N SER A 72 8.29 17.02 6.21
CA SER A 72 7.15 16.79 7.10
C SER A 72 5.88 17.48 6.60
N ARG A 73 6.00 18.64 5.94
CA ARG A 73 4.86 19.38 5.38
C ARG A 73 4.25 18.66 4.17
N ILE A 74 5.06 17.91 3.43
CA ILE A 74 4.55 17.01 2.38
C ILE A 74 3.84 15.82 3.03
N ILE A 75 4.43 15.22 4.07
CA ILE A 75 3.84 14.08 4.79
C ILE A 75 2.47 14.45 5.39
N ASP A 76 2.33 15.64 5.96
CA ASP A 76 1.07 16.14 6.54
C ASP A 76 -0.06 16.22 5.50
N ARG A 77 0.30 16.45 4.23
CA ARG A 77 -0.62 16.47 3.10
C ARG A 77 -0.95 15.08 2.57
N LEU A 78 -0.17 14.05 2.89
CA LEU A 78 -0.37 12.71 2.35
C LEU A 78 -1.53 11.96 3.03
N ARG A 79 -2.28 11.25 2.19
CA ARG A 79 -3.31 10.27 2.57
C ARG A 79 -2.97 8.98 1.83
N VAL A 80 -2.52 7.97 2.55
CA VAL A 80 -2.15 6.68 1.97
C VAL A 80 -3.33 5.72 2.07
N LEU A 81 -3.71 5.11 0.95
CA LEU A 81 -4.64 3.99 0.93
C LEU A 81 -3.84 2.73 1.23
N THR A 82 -4.11 2.09 2.37
CA THR A 82 -3.38 0.90 2.81
C THR A 82 -4.31 -0.25 3.14
N SER A 83 -3.88 -1.46 2.81
CA SER A 83 -4.55 -2.72 3.17
C SER A 83 -3.78 -3.46 4.27
N PHE A 84 -2.52 -3.07 4.51
CA PHE A 84 -1.64 -3.69 5.49
C PHE A 84 -1.33 -2.69 6.61
N PRO A 85 -1.09 -3.16 7.85
CA PRO A 85 -0.51 -2.32 8.87
C PRO A 85 0.91 -1.90 8.46
N MET A 86 1.36 -0.76 8.93
CA MET A 86 2.71 -0.24 8.67
C MET A 86 3.63 -0.49 9.87
N LEU A 87 4.95 -0.47 9.64
CA LEU A 87 5.95 -0.78 10.66
C LEU A 87 5.96 0.17 11.87
N LEU A 88 5.38 1.37 11.74
CA LEU A 88 5.18 2.31 12.84
C LEU A 88 4.09 1.87 13.82
N GLU A 89 3.21 0.93 13.43
CA GLU A 89 2.15 0.39 14.28
C GLU A 89 2.72 -0.73 15.16
N THR A 90 3.64 -0.40 16.06
CA THR A 90 4.36 -1.38 16.90
C THR A 90 3.46 -2.17 17.86
N ASP A 91 2.29 -1.62 18.17
CA ASP A 91 1.28 -2.29 18.99
C ASP A 91 0.42 -3.28 18.20
N HIS A 92 0.53 -3.30 16.86
CA HIS A 92 -0.18 -4.25 16.02
C HIS A 92 0.46 -5.65 16.17
N PRO A 93 -0.31 -6.69 16.56
CA PRO A 93 0.25 -8.03 16.84
C PRO A 93 0.94 -8.64 15.62
N GLY A 94 0.39 -8.45 14.41
CA GLY A 94 1.03 -8.89 13.17
C GLY A 94 2.37 -8.19 12.88
N ILE A 95 2.53 -6.92 13.26
CA ILE A 95 3.79 -6.18 13.09
C ILE A 95 4.84 -6.68 14.10
N ARG A 96 4.45 -6.92 15.36
CA ARG A 96 5.34 -7.53 16.34
C ARG A 96 5.85 -8.89 15.89
N LEU A 97 4.95 -9.74 15.38
CA LEU A 97 5.33 -11.04 14.83
C LEU A 97 6.27 -10.88 13.64
N HIS A 98 5.94 -9.99 12.69
CA HIS A 98 6.78 -9.75 11.53
C HIS A 98 8.20 -9.32 11.91
N GLN A 99 8.33 -8.42 12.88
CA GLN A 99 9.63 -7.98 13.38
C GLN A 99 10.39 -9.11 14.09
N ALA A 100 9.70 -9.97 14.84
CA ALA A 100 10.32 -11.15 15.46
C ALA A 100 10.86 -12.12 14.41
N LEU A 101 10.06 -12.44 13.38
CA LEU A 101 10.47 -13.32 12.28
C LEU A 101 11.65 -12.76 11.50
N LEU A 102 11.68 -11.45 11.22
CA LEU A 102 12.84 -10.84 10.58
C LEU A 102 14.10 -10.96 11.44
N ARG A 103 14.01 -10.70 12.75
CA ARG A 103 15.18 -10.84 13.64
C ARG A 103 15.71 -12.28 13.70
N GLU A 104 14.82 -13.27 13.64
CA GLU A 104 15.19 -14.68 13.75
C GLU A 104 15.74 -15.24 12.42
N TYR A 105 15.03 -15.00 11.32
CA TYR A 105 15.30 -15.68 10.05
C TYR A 105 16.04 -14.81 9.02
N ALA A 106 16.08 -13.49 9.21
CA ALA A 106 16.74 -12.57 8.28
C ALA A 106 17.23 -11.29 8.98
N PRO A 107 18.13 -11.40 9.97
CA PRO A 107 18.54 -10.27 10.82
C PRO A 107 19.14 -9.09 10.04
N ASP A 108 19.76 -9.37 8.89
CA ASP A 108 20.35 -8.35 8.01
C ASP A 108 19.33 -7.68 7.08
N MET A 109 18.10 -8.21 6.99
CA MET A 109 17.04 -7.66 6.15
C MET A 109 16.31 -6.54 6.88
N ARG A 110 16.42 -5.32 6.35
CA ARG A 110 15.67 -4.17 6.85
C ARG A 110 14.18 -4.30 6.53
N GLY A 111 13.34 -4.18 7.55
CA GLY A 111 11.89 -4.12 7.39
C GLY A 111 11.44 -2.94 6.51
N SER A 112 10.47 -3.19 5.63
CA SER A 112 9.78 -2.19 4.82
C SER A 112 8.31 -2.58 4.58
N ARG A 113 7.52 -1.77 3.87
CA ARG A 113 6.18 -2.21 3.45
C ARG A 113 6.23 -3.50 2.61
N TRP A 114 7.33 -3.75 1.91
CA TRP A 114 7.51 -4.92 1.05
C TRP A 114 7.77 -6.19 1.84
N THR A 115 8.46 -6.10 2.99
CA THR A 115 8.65 -7.25 3.88
C THR A 115 7.35 -7.61 4.58
N VAL A 116 6.55 -6.61 4.98
CA VAL A 116 5.20 -6.80 5.53
C VAL A 116 4.28 -7.45 4.49
N TYR A 117 4.28 -6.92 3.25
CA TYR A 117 3.52 -7.49 2.15
C TYR A 117 3.92 -8.94 1.85
N GLY A 118 5.23 -9.23 1.79
CA GLY A 118 5.73 -10.58 1.56
C GLY A 118 5.29 -11.55 2.65
N HIS A 119 5.36 -11.14 3.92
CA HIS A 119 4.85 -11.94 5.04
C HIS A 119 3.34 -12.17 4.91
N ALA A 120 2.55 -11.14 4.62
CA ALA A 120 1.10 -11.25 4.47
C ALA A 120 0.69 -12.23 3.35
N VAL A 121 1.36 -12.18 2.20
CA VAL A 121 1.13 -13.12 1.09
C VAL A 121 1.58 -14.53 1.46
N ALA A 122 2.67 -14.68 2.20
CA ALA A 122 3.12 -15.98 2.69
C ALA A 122 2.11 -16.60 3.69
N GLU A 123 1.49 -15.79 4.56
CA GLU A 123 0.41 -16.27 5.44
C GLU A 123 -0.77 -16.81 4.63
N LEU A 124 -1.19 -16.09 3.58
CA LEU A 124 -2.29 -16.54 2.70
C LEU A 124 -1.93 -17.85 1.98
N MET A 125 -0.71 -17.95 1.45
CA MET A 125 -0.26 -19.18 0.80
C MET A 125 -0.19 -20.36 1.77
N ALA A 126 0.33 -20.15 2.98
CA ALA A 126 0.38 -21.17 4.02
C ALA A 126 -1.02 -21.67 4.38
N GLU A 127 -2.01 -20.78 4.47
CA GLU A 127 -3.41 -21.14 4.70
C GLU A 127 -3.98 -21.99 3.54
N VAL A 128 -3.73 -21.59 2.29
CA VAL A 128 -4.17 -22.35 1.11
C VAL A 128 -3.58 -23.77 1.11
N LEU A 129 -2.29 -23.88 1.37
CA LEU A 129 -1.59 -25.17 1.44
C LEU A 129 -2.11 -26.04 2.59
N ASN A 130 -2.36 -25.45 3.76
CA ASN A 130 -2.95 -26.13 4.91
C ASN A 130 -4.34 -26.71 4.56
N ARG A 131 -5.19 -25.92 3.90
CA ARG A 131 -6.53 -26.36 3.46
C ARG A 131 -6.49 -27.41 2.35
N SER A 132 -5.45 -27.41 1.53
CA SER A 132 -5.27 -28.38 0.45
C SER A 132 -5.03 -29.80 0.96
N GLY A 133 -4.59 -29.96 2.22
CA GLY A 133 -4.33 -31.26 2.82
C GLY A 133 -3.12 -31.97 2.19
N ARG A 134 -3.03 -33.28 2.39
CA ARG A 134 -1.85 -34.09 2.02
C ARG A 134 -1.74 -34.37 0.53
N GLU A 135 -2.86 -34.37 -0.20
CA GLU A 135 -2.92 -34.61 -1.64
C GLU A 135 -2.76 -33.31 -2.44
N LEU A 136 -1.66 -32.60 -2.17
CA LEU A 136 -1.41 -31.29 -2.77
C LEU A 136 -1.16 -31.42 -4.29
N THR A 137 -2.09 -30.89 -5.08
CA THR A 137 -1.90 -30.57 -6.50
C THR A 137 -2.20 -29.10 -6.75
N ARG A 138 -1.83 -28.59 -7.94
CA ARG A 138 -2.16 -27.21 -8.34
C ARG A 138 -3.68 -26.98 -8.31
N GLU A 139 -4.44 -27.94 -8.82
CA GLU A 139 -5.91 -27.87 -8.91
C GLU A 139 -6.55 -27.90 -7.53
N VAL A 140 -6.00 -28.71 -6.61
CA VAL A 140 -6.44 -28.74 -5.20
C VAL A 140 -6.14 -27.40 -4.52
N ALA A 141 -4.97 -26.81 -4.76
CA ALA A 141 -4.61 -25.50 -4.19
C ALA A 141 -5.51 -24.38 -4.70
N ILE A 142 -5.81 -24.34 -6.00
CA ILE A 142 -6.75 -23.36 -6.58
C ILE A 142 -8.13 -23.50 -5.95
N ARG A 143 -8.69 -24.73 -5.91
CA ARG A 143 -10.00 -24.96 -5.26
C ARG A 143 -10.00 -24.61 -3.78
N SER A 144 -8.90 -24.83 -3.08
CA SER A 144 -8.77 -24.46 -1.66
C SER A 144 -8.75 -22.95 -1.47
N ALA A 145 -8.04 -22.23 -2.34
CA ALA A 145 -8.04 -20.77 -2.37
C ALA A 145 -9.43 -20.21 -2.68
N GLU A 146 -10.11 -20.71 -3.72
CA GLU A 146 -11.47 -20.31 -4.11
C GLU A 146 -12.56 -20.65 -3.07
N ASN A 147 -12.21 -21.34 -1.98
CA ASN A 147 -13.11 -21.58 -0.84
C ASN A 147 -12.78 -20.75 0.40
N LEU A 148 -11.87 -19.77 0.29
CA LEU A 148 -11.57 -18.81 1.35
C LEU A 148 -12.68 -17.76 1.44
N LYS A 149 -13.72 -18.06 2.22
CA LYS A 149 -14.88 -17.16 2.38
C LYS A 149 -14.67 -16.04 3.38
N THR A 150 -13.87 -16.23 4.43
CA THR A 150 -13.72 -15.27 5.55
C THR A 150 -12.39 -15.48 6.30
N TRP A 151 -11.31 -15.75 5.58
CA TRP A 151 -10.01 -15.93 6.25
C TRP A 151 -9.42 -14.58 6.65
N ASN A 152 -8.90 -14.51 7.88
CA ASN A 152 -8.23 -13.33 8.41
C ASN A 152 -6.76 -13.67 8.66
N GLY A 153 -5.87 -13.00 7.92
CA GLY A 153 -4.44 -13.04 8.20
C GLY A 153 -4.09 -12.20 9.43
N LYS A 154 -2.85 -12.30 9.91
CA LYS A 154 -2.37 -11.40 10.97
C LYS A 154 -1.98 -10.03 10.42
N LEU A 155 -1.69 -9.95 9.12
CA LEU A 155 -1.33 -8.72 8.42
C LEU A 155 -2.29 -8.33 7.29
N MET A 156 -3.11 -9.29 6.81
CA MET A 156 -4.10 -9.04 5.76
C MET A 156 -5.45 -8.64 6.34
N PRO A 157 -6.22 -7.80 5.64
CA PRO A 157 -7.64 -7.66 5.93
C PRO A 157 -8.39 -8.97 5.59
N PRO A 158 -9.69 -9.08 5.88
CA PRO A 158 -10.48 -10.26 5.50
C PRO A 158 -10.31 -10.59 4.01
N VAL A 159 -9.95 -11.84 3.71
CA VAL A 159 -9.76 -12.34 2.35
C VAL A 159 -10.99 -13.15 1.94
N HIS A 160 -11.53 -12.79 0.78
CA HIS A 160 -12.67 -13.45 0.14
C HIS A 160 -12.29 -13.85 -1.28
N LEU A 161 -12.06 -15.14 -1.50
CA LEU A 161 -11.77 -15.69 -2.81
C LEU A 161 -12.85 -16.69 -3.19
N ASN A 162 -13.26 -16.67 -4.45
CA ASN A 162 -14.21 -17.61 -5.04
C ASN A 162 -13.94 -17.75 -6.54
N PRO A 163 -14.56 -18.71 -7.25
CA PRO A 163 -14.27 -18.96 -8.67
C PRO A 163 -14.50 -17.76 -9.62
N SER A 164 -15.20 -16.71 -9.19
CA SER A 164 -15.42 -15.47 -9.94
C SER A 164 -14.74 -14.23 -9.34
N GLN A 165 -14.06 -14.35 -8.19
CA GLN A 165 -13.36 -13.26 -7.51
C GLN A 165 -12.03 -13.75 -6.94
N HIS A 166 -10.93 -13.41 -7.62
CA HIS A 166 -9.57 -13.80 -7.24
C HIS A 166 -8.74 -12.66 -6.62
N LEU A 167 -9.33 -11.48 -6.43
CA LEU A 167 -8.66 -10.36 -5.77
C LEU A 167 -8.73 -10.53 -4.24
N SER A 168 -7.59 -10.84 -3.61
CA SER A 168 -7.54 -11.02 -2.14
C SER A 168 -7.53 -9.70 -1.36
N MET A 169 -7.09 -8.62 -2.01
CA MET A 169 -6.94 -7.31 -1.38
C MET A 169 -8.09 -6.40 -1.80
N THR A 170 -9.26 -6.61 -1.19
CA THR A 170 -10.48 -5.84 -1.47
C THR A 170 -10.77 -4.76 -0.42
N PHE A 171 -10.09 -4.80 0.73
CA PHE A 171 -10.29 -3.81 1.78
C PHE A 171 -9.11 -2.87 1.91
N LEU A 172 -9.41 -1.59 2.09
CA LEU A 172 -8.41 -0.55 2.32
C LEU A 172 -8.86 0.44 3.39
N LYS A 173 -7.90 1.09 4.04
CA LYS A 173 -8.11 2.25 4.90
C LYS A 173 -7.43 3.45 4.31
N VAL A 174 -8.02 4.63 4.49
CA VAL A 174 -7.31 5.90 4.31
C VAL A 174 -6.54 6.18 5.59
N SER A 175 -5.23 6.39 5.50
CA SER A 175 -4.38 6.62 6.67
C SER A 175 -3.47 7.82 6.46
N ARG A 176 -3.04 8.43 7.57
CA ARG A 176 -1.97 9.41 7.63
C ARG A 176 -0.80 8.82 8.42
N ILE A 177 0.40 9.05 7.91
CA ILE A 177 1.63 8.66 8.61
C ILE A 177 2.08 9.88 9.43
N MET A 178 2.14 9.73 10.74
CA MET A 178 2.66 10.73 11.67
C MET A 178 4.09 10.33 12.08
N PRO A 179 4.88 11.22 12.68
CA PRO A 179 6.27 10.92 13.05
C PRO A 179 6.44 9.65 13.91
N THR A 180 5.49 9.36 14.80
CA THR A 180 5.57 8.26 15.76
C THR A 180 4.45 7.23 15.63
N GLN A 181 3.44 7.47 14.80
CA GLN A 181 2.27 6.59 14.70
C GLN A 181 1.62 6.66 13.32
N VAL A 182 0.75 5.70 13.05
CA VAL A 182 -0.20 5.78 11.93
C VAL A 182 -1.56 6.18 12.48
N GLN A 183 -2.17 7.19 11.86
CA GLN A 183 -3.56 7.54 12.13
C GLN A 183 -4.43 7.02 10.98
N HIS A 184 -5.30 6.05 11.26
CA HIS A 184 -6.35 5.68 10.32
C HIS A 184 -7.45 6.73 10.34
N LEU A 185 -7.80 7.24 9.16
CA LEU A 185 -8.81 8.28 8.96
C LEU A 185 -10.16 7.70 8.52
N SER A 186 -10.21 6.38 8.30
CA SER A 186 -11.42 5.65 7.93
C SER A 186 -11.43 4.27 8.58
N ASP A 187 -12.62 3.71 8.69
CA ASP A 187 -12.79 2.26 8.80
C ASP A 187 -12.39 1.55 7.51
N TRP A 188 -12.51 0.23 7.49
CA TRP A 188 -12.31 -0.57 6.28
C TRP A 188 -13.32 -0.17 5.19
N ILE A 189 -12.80 0.20 4.02
CA ILE A 189 -13.56 0.43 2.80
C ILE A 189 -13.47 -0.84 1.96
N ASP A 190 -14.62 -1.45 1.68
CA ASP A 190 -14.72 -2.58 0.74
C ASP A 190 -14.74 -2.06 -0.70
N GLY A 191 -13.83 -2.57 -1.53
CA GLY A 191 -13.66 -2.20 -2.93
C GLY A 191 -14.30 -3.18 -3.91
N ARG A 192 -15.09 -4.16 -3.42
CA ARG A 192 -15.98 -4.98 -4.25
C ARG A 192 -17.26 -4.22 -4.56
#